data_AF-A0A1B8ASC8-F1
#
_entry.id   AF-A0A1B8ASC8-F1
#
_cell.length_a   1.000
_cell.length_b   1.000
_cell.length_c   1.000
_cell.angle_alpha   90.00
_cell.angle_beta   90.00
_cell.angle_gamma   90.00
#
_symmetry.space_group_name_H-M   'P 1'
#
loop_
_entity.id
_entity.type
_entity.pdbx_description
1 polymer ?
#
loop_
_entity_poly.entity_id
_entity_poly.type
_entity_poly.pdbx_seq_one_letter_code
_entity_poly.pdbx_strand_id
1 'polypeptide(L)'
;MGIFGLATTGFVGALHSYIMLLETVFWTSPRGRKTFKLTAEFAEQTKTMAANQGLYNGFLSAGLIWSLVHPNPVFAKQLQIFFNGCVVVAGVFGSVTTANTKILYVQAVPAALALGLILLGI
;
A
#
# COMPACT_ATOMS: atom_id res chain seq x y z
N MET A 1 -7.60 19.81 5.06
CA MET A 1 -7.38 18.43 5.55
C MET A 1 -6.61 18.57 6.85
N GLY A 2 -6.99 17.84 7.89
CA GLY A 2 -6.26 17.92 9.16
C GLY A 2 -4.91 17.20 9.07
N ILE A 3 -4.02 17.53 9.99
CA ILE A 3 -2.62 17.06 9.96
C ILE A 3 -2.54 15.55 10.15
N PHE A 4 -3.49 14.94 10.86
CA PHE A 4 -3.48 13.50 11.11
C PHE A 4 -3.83 12.73 9.83
N GLY A 5 -4.86 13.14 9.09
CA GLY A 5 -5.18 12.54 7.78
C GLY A 5 -4.02 12.63 6.78
N LEU A 6 -3.29 13.75 6.76
CA LEU A 6 -2.10 13.91 5.92
C LEU A 6 -0.95 12.98 6.35
N ALA A 7 -0.65 12.95 7.65
CA ALA A 7 0.42 12.12 8.20
C ALA A 7 0.14 10.61 7.97
N THR A 8 -1.09 10.16 8.23
CA THR A 8 -1.46 8.76 8.02
C THR A 8 -1.48 8.40 6.53
N THR A 9 -1.93 9.29 5.64
CA THR A 9 -1.81 9.08 4.18
C THR A 9 -0.35 8.95 3.75
N GLY A 10 0.54 9.80 4.25
CA GLY A 10 1.98 9.70 3.99
C GLY A 10 2.57 8.38 4.46
N PHE A 11 2.15 7.90 5.63
CA PHE A 11 2.54 6.59 6.14
C PHE A 11 2.08 5.46 5.22
N VAL A 12 0.82 5.46 4.76
CA VAL A 12 0.31 4.44 3.82
C VAL A 12 1.09 4.52 2.49
N GLY A 13 1.35 5.72 1.97
CA GLY A 13 2.18 5.92 0.78
C GLY A 13 3.58 5.31 0.93
N ALA A 14 4.25 5.59 2.05
CA ALA A 14 5.57 5.03 2.36
C ALA A 14 5.55 3.51 2.52
N LEU A 15 4.50 2.95 3.14
CA LEU A 15 4.31 1.52 3.25
C LEU A 15 4.21 0.85 1.88
N HIS A 16 3.41 1.39 0.96
CA HIS A 16 3.29 0.82 -0.39
C HIS A 16 4.57 1.01 -1.22
N SER A 17 5.33 2.09 -1.02
CA SER A 17 6.69 2.22 -1.56
C SER A 17 7.61 1.11 -1.05
N TYR A 18 7.56 0.79 0.24
CA TYR A 18 8.34 -0.30 0.83
C TYR A 18 7.93 -1.67 0.28
N ILE A 19 6.62 -1.94 0.15
CA ILE A 19 6.10 -3.18 -0.43
C ILE A 19 6.53 -3.32 -1.90
N MET A 20 6.41 -2.24 -2.69
CA MET A 20 6.89 -2.21 -4.08
C MET A 20 8.36 -2.64 -4.15
N LEU A 21 9.25 -2.07 -3.31
CA LEU A 21 10.66 -2.45 -3.30
C LEU A 21 10.88 -3.91 -2.92
N LEU A 22 10.10 -4.43 -1.95
CA LEU A 22 10.16 -5.83 -1.58
C LEU A 22 9.76 -6.77 -2.71
N GLU A 23 8.75 -6.41 -3.50
CA GLU A 23 8.19 -7.23 -4.57
C GLU A 23 8.95 -7.10 -5.91
N THR A 24 9.57 -5.94 -6.17
CA THR A 24 10.32 -5.68 -7.41
C THR A 24 11.81 -5.97 -7.28
N VAL A 25 12.45 -5.47 -6.23
CA VAL A 25 13.91 -5.49 -6.08
C VAL A 25 14.34 -6.63 -5.17
N PHE A 26 13.67 -6.81 -4.03
CA PHE A 26 14.12 -7.72 -2.98
C PHE A 26 13.42 -9.08 -2.96
N TRP A 27 12.58 -9.41 -3.94
CA TRP A 27 11.71 -10.59 -3.91
C TRP A 27 12.46 -11.89 -3.63
N THR A 28 13.55 -12.14 -4.37
CA THR A 28 14.35 -13.37 -4.25
C THR A 28 15.42 -13.29 -3.15
N SER A 29 15.64 -12.09 -2.58
CA SER A 29 16.57 -11.88 -1.47
C SER A 29 16.12 -12.60 -0.20
N PRO A 30 17.02 -12.88 0.77
CA PRO A 30 16.65 -13.45 2.06
C PRO A 30 15.56 -12.64 2.79
N ARG A 31 15.56 -11.31 2.63
CA ARG A 31 14.57 -10.42 3.27
C ARG A 31 13.19 -10.59 2.63
N GLY A 32 13.09 -10.58 1.30
CA GLY A 32 11.84 -10.78 0.58
C GLY A 32 11.24 -12.14 0.89
N ARG A 33 12.05 -13.20 0.76
CA ARG A 33 11.63 -14.58 1.10
C ARG A 33 11.16 -14.72 2.54
N LYS A 34 11.82 -14.07 3.51
CA LYS A 34 11.38 -14.09 4.92
C LYS A 34 10.05 -13.35 5.13
N THR A 35 9.88 -12.19 4.49
CA THR A 35 8.64 -11.39 4.61
C THR A 35 7.43 -12.14 4.06
N PHE A 36 7.57 -12.74 2.88
CA PHE A 36 6.48 -13.44 2.19
C PHE A 36 6.44 -14.95 2.44
N LYS A 37 7.33 -15.48 3.29
CA LYS A 37 7.46 -16.90 3.64
C LYS A 37 7.64 -17.82 2.42
N LEU A 38 8.54 -17.44 1.52
CA LEU A 38 8.79 -18.15 0.25
C LEU A 38 10.00 -19.07 0.35
N THR A 39 9.94 -20.22 -0.34
CA THR A 39 11.15 -21.00 -0.65
C THR A 39 12.00 -20.25 -1.69
N ALA A 40 13.28 -20.60 -1.81
CA ALA A 40 14.14 -20.00 -2.83
C ALA A 40 13.63 -20.29 -4.25
N GLU A 41 13.27 -21.55 -4.52
CA GLU A 41 12.76 -21.98 -5.82
C GLU A 41 11.45 -21.26 -6.20
N PHE A 42 10.49 -21.19 -5.28
CA PHE A 42 9.21 -20.52 -5.56
C PHE A 42 9.40 -19.02 -5.80
N ALA A 43 10.30 -18.37 -5.06
CA ALA A 43 10.60 -16.96 -5.27
C ALA A 43 11.21 -16.69 -6.66
N GLU A 44 12.11 -17.55 -7.14
CA GLU A 44 12.68 -17.43 -8.50
C GLU A 44 11.62 -17.68 -9.57
N GLN A 45 10.78 -18.71 -9.42
CA GLN A 45 9.71 -19.04 -10.37
C GLN A 45 8.65 -17.91 -10.49
N THR A 46 8.44 -17.13 -9.42
CA THR A 46 7.41 -16.09 -9.37
C THR A 46 7.94 -14.66 -9.47
N LYS A 47 9.24 -14.48 -9.72
CA LYS A 47 9.90 -13.17 -9.71
C LYS A 47 9.25 -12.12 -10.62
N THR A 48 8.87 -12.50 -11.84
CA THR A 48 8.24 -11.59 -12.81
C THR A 48 6.82 -11.22 -12.41
N MET A 49 6.05 -12.17 -11.87
CA MET A 49 4.72 -11.93 -11.32
C MET A 49 4.79 -10.94 -10.14
N ALA A 50 5.73 -11.17 -9.21
CA ALA A 50 5.94 -10.30 -8.07
C ALA A 50 6.37 -8.89 -8.49
N ALA A 51 7.27 -8.76 -9.48
CA ALA A 51 7.65 -7.46 -10.00
C ALA A 51 6.45 -6.66 -10.55
N ASN A 52 5.52 -7.33 -11.24
CA ASN A 52 4.30 -6.67 -11.71
C ASN A 52 3.37 -6.28 -10.54
N GLN A 53 3.19 -7.14 -9.55
CA GLN A 53 2.44 -6.83 -8.31
C GLN A 53 3.05 -5.61 -7.58
N GLY A 54 4.37 -5.57 -7.47
CA GLY A 54 5.09 -4.46 -6.88
C GLY A 54 4.88 -3.16 -7.63
N LEU A 55 4.85 -3.18 -8.97
CA LEU A 55 4.56 -1.97 -9.76
C LEU A 55 3.16 -1.41 -9.47
N TYR A 56 2.14 -2.25 -9.30
CA TYR A 56 0.81 -1.79 -8.88
C TYR A 56 0.85 -1.15 -7.49
N ASN A 57 1.59 -1.71 -6.54
CA ASN A 57 1.86 -1.06 -5.26
C ASN A 57 2.56 0.29 -5.43
N GLY A 58 3.46 0.40 -6.41
CA GLY A 58 4.09 1.66 -6.82
C GLY A 58 3.09 2.70 -7.29
N PHE A 59 2.08 2.33 -8.09
CA PHE A 59 1.02 3.25 -8.52
C PHE A 59 0.16 3.74 -7.35
N LEU A 60 -0.17 2.86 -6.39
CA LEU A 60 -0.87 3.26 -5.17
C LEU A 60 -0.04 4.27 -4.37
N SER A 61 1.25 3.98 -4.17
CA SER A 61 2.17 4.88 -3.49
C SER A 61 2.29 6.24 -4.18
N ALA A 62 2.46 6.25 -5.50
CA ALA A 62 2.56 7.46 -6.30
C ALA A 62 1.29 8.31 -6.20
N GLY A 63 0.11 7.70 -6.26
CA GLY A 63 -1.16 8.38 -6.09
C GLY A 63 -1.34 9.01 -4.71
N LEU A 64 -0.95 8.30 -3.65
CA LEU A 64 -0.98 8.80 -2.27
C LEU A 64 0.01 9.95 -2.08
N ILE A 65 1.24 9.85 -2.57
CA ILE A 65 2.24 10.94 -2.47
C ILE A 65 1.79 12.16 -3.29
N TRP A 66 1.29 11.94 -4.51
CA TRP A 66 0.75 13.00 -5.36
C TRP A 66 -0.36 13.77 -4.65
N SER A 67 -1.25 13.05 -3.97
CA SER A 67 -2.34 13.65 -3.19
C SER A 67 -1.88 14.53 -2.02
N LEU A 68 -0.65 14.38 -1.53
CA LEU A 68 -0.10 15.20 -0.45
C LEU A 68 0.52 16.51 -0.95
N VAL A 69 1.01 16.52 -2.18
CA VAL A 69 1.72 17.66 -2.78
C VAL A 69 0.87 18.43 -3.80
N HIS A 70 -0.34 17.96 -4.10
CA HIS A 70 -1.21 18.60 -5.08
C HIS A 70 -1.65 19.99 -4.62
N PRO A 71 -1.53 21.04 -5.46
CA PRO A 71 -1.76 22.43 -5.05
C PRO A 71 -3.25 22.75 -4.79
N ASN A 72 -4.17 22.02 -5.43
CA ASN A 72 -5.60 22.15 -5.17
C ASN A 72 -6.03 21.21 -4.02
N PRO A 73 -6.48 21.74 -2.86
CA PRO A 73 -6.81 20.94 -1.68
C PRO A 73 -8.08 20.10 -1.84
N VAL A 74 -9.04 20.53 -2.67
CA VAL A 74 -10.27 19.77 -2.95
C VAL A 74 -9.93 18.52 -3.76
N PHE A 75 -9.13 18.70 -4.82
CA PHE A 75 -8.68 17.59 -5.65
C PHE A 75 -7.74 16.65 -4.89
N ALA A 76 -6.82 17.20 -4.08
CA ALA A 76 -5.96 16.44 -3.19
C ALA A 76 -6.76 15.50 -2.29
N LYS A 77 -7.84 16.00 -1.66
CA LYS A 77 -8.73 15.18 -0.83
C LYS A 77 -9.40 14.05 -1.62
N GLN A 78 -9.84 14.30 -2.85
CA GLN A 78 -10.45 13.27 -3.70
C GLN A 78 -9.45 12.16 -4.05
N LEU A 79 -8.20 12.52 -4.37
CA LEU A 79 -7.13 11.55 -4.60
C LEU A 79 -6.85 10.71 -3.35
N GLN A 80 -6.75 11.34 -2.17
CA GLN A 80 -6.53 10.63 -0.91
C GLN A 80 -7.64 9.62 -0.63
N ILE A 81 -8.91 10.01 -0.82
CA ILE A 81 -10.06 9.13 -0.63
C ILE A 81 -10.02 7.96 -1.60
N PHE A 82 -9.76 8.22 -2.89
CA PHE A 82 -9.73 7.19 -3.91
C PHE A 82 -8.62 6.16 -3.65
N PHE A 83 -7.37 6.61 -3.48
CA PHE A 83 -6.25 5.70 -3.30
C PHE A 83 -6.30 4.94 -1.96
N ASN A 84 -6.65 5.60 -0.84
CA ASN A 84 -6.84 4.87 0.42
C ASN A 84 -8.01 3.87 0.31
N GLY A 85 -9.10 4.23 -0.40
CA GLY A 85 -10.20 3.32 -0.68
C GLY A 85 -9.75 2.08 -1.46
N CYS A 86 -8.94 2.25 -2.50
CA CYS A 86 -8.32 1.15 -3.23
C CYS A 86 -7.47 0.26 -2.31
N VAL A 87 -6.64 0.86 -1.44
CA VAL A 87 -5.80 0.09 -0.49
C VAL A 87 -6.66 -0.70 0.49
N VAL A 88 -7.74 -0.13 1.01
CA VAL A 88 -8.68 -0.85 1.89
C VAL A 88 -9.26 -2.06 1.18
N VAL A 89 -9.83 -1.86 -0.02
CA VAL A 89 -10.47 -2.94 -0.79
C VAL A 89 -9.46 -4.03 -1.14
N ALA A 90 -8.29 -3.65 -1.67
CA ALA A 90 -7.23 -4.60 -2.02
C ALA A 90 -6.67 -5.34 -0.81
N GLY A 91 -6.49 -4.65 0.33
CA GLY A 91 -6.01 -5.26 1.57
C GLY A 91 -7.01 -6.25 2.18
N VAL A 92 -8.30 -5.93 2.15
CA VAL A 92 -9.37 -6.86 2.57
C VAL A 92 -9.41 -8.07 1.64
N PHE A 93 -9.47 -7.84 0.33
CA PHE A 93 -9.51 -8.92 -0.66
C PHE A 93 -8.27 -9.82 -0.58
N GLY A 94 -7.08 -9.23 -0.49
CA GLY A 94 -5.82 -9.94 -0.33
C GLY A 94 -5.77 -10.75 0.97
N SER A 95 -6.24 -10.19 2.09
CA SER A 95 -6.31 -10.92 3.36
C SER A 95 -7.20 -12.15 3.28
N VAL A 96 -8.35 -12.06 2.61
CA VAL A 96 -9.31 -13.16 2.48
C VAL A 96 -8.77 -14.23 1.51
N THR A 97 -8.35 -13.83 0.32
CA THR A 97 -7.94 -14.76 -0.76
C THR A 97 -6.64 -15.50 -0.46
N THR A 98 -5.73 -14.88 0.29
CA THR A 98 -4.45 -15.52 0.69
C THR A 98 -4.50 -16.15 2.08
N ALA A 99 -5.64 -16.07 2.78
CA ALA A 99 -5.80 -16.46 4.18
C ALA A 99 -4.72 -15.86 5.11
N ASN A 100 -4.21 -14.66 4.78
CA ASN A 100 -3.15 -13.99 5.52
C ASN A 100 -3.66 -12.71 6.18
N THR A 101 -4.11 -12.84 7.43
CA THR A 101 -4.64 -11.72 8.24
C THR A 101 -3.65 -10.59 8.44
N LYS A 102 -2.34 -10.82 8.26
CA LYS A 102 -1.35 -9.73 8.33
C LYS A 102 -1.58 -8.67 7.27
N ILE A 103 -2.11 -9.03 6.09
CA ILE A 103 -2.40 -8.07 5.02
C ILE A 103 -3.47 -7.08 5.49
N LEU A 104 -4.49 -7.55 6.21
CA LEU A 104 -5.53 -6.70 6.79
C LEU A 104 -4.92 -5.65 7.73
N TYR A 105 -4.11 -6.09 8.70
CA TYR A 105 -3.56 -5.21 9.73
C TYR A 105 -2.44 -4.28 9.21
N VAL A 106 -1.66 -4.73 8.23
CA VAL A 106 -0.55 -3.93 7.69
C VAL A 106 -1.03 -2.97 6.62
N GLN A 107 -1.99 -3.35 5.76
CA GLN A 107 -2.44 -2.53 4.63
C GLN A 107 -3.81 -1.91 4.85
N ALA A 108 -4.85 -2.72 5.07
CA ALA A 108 -6.23 -2.24 5.08
C ALA A 108 -6.53 -1.35 6.30
N VAL A 109 -6.08 -1.73 7.50
CA VAL A 109 -6.35 -0.97 8.73
C VAL A 109 -5.73 0.44 8.69
N PRO A 110 -4.44 0.62 8.34
CA PRO A 110 -3.87 1.97 8.21
C PRO A 110 -4.57 2.83 7.16
N ALA A 111 -4.94 2.25 6.01
CA ALA A 111 -5.66 2.97 4.98
C ALA A 111 -7.10 3.34 5.40
N ALA A 112 -7.79 2.45 6.12
CA ALA A 112 -9.11 2.75 6.66
C ALA A 112 -9.04 3.86 7.73
N LEU A 113 -7.98 3.86 8.55
CA LEU A 113 -7.73 4.93 9.51
C LEU A 113 -7.47 6.26 8.80
N ALA A 114 -6.60 6.28 7.79
CA ALA A 114 -6.37 7.48 6.98
C ALA A 114 -7.68 8.00 6.38
N LEU A 115 -8.47 7.11 5.77
CA LEU A 115 -9.75 7.46 5.17
C LEU A 115 -10.72 8.06 6.20
N GLY A 116 -10.84 7.46 7.39
CA GLY A 116 -11.66 7.99 8.48
C GLY A 116 -11.23 9.39 8.90
N LEU A 117 -9.93 9.61 9.11
CA LEU A 117 -9.37 10.92 9.48
C LEU A 117 -9.64 11.98 8.41
N ILE A 118 -9.44 11.64 7.13
CA ILE A 118 -9.70 12.54 5.99
C ILE A 118 -11.19 12.92 5.91
N LEU A 119 -12.09 11.97 6.12
CA LEU A 119 -13.54 12.20 6.07
C LEU A 119 -14.01 13.06 7.24
N LEU A 120 -13.45 12.85 8.43
CA LEU A 120 -13.72 13.66 9.62
C LEU A 120 -13.03 15.03 9.60
N GLY A 121 -12.06 15.23 8.70
CA GLY A 121 -11.32 16.49 8.56
C GLY A 121 -10.22 16.69 9.61
N ILE A 122 -9.76 15.61 10.24
CA ILE A 122 -8.80 15.58 11.36
C ILE A 122 -7.39 15.20 10.88
#